data_AF-A0A5C9CSJ5-F1
#
_entry.id   AF-A0A5C9CSJ5-F1
#
_cell.length_a   1.000
_cell.length_b   1.000
_cell.length_c   1.000
_cell.angle_alpha   90.00
_cell.angle_beta   90.00
_cell.angle_gamma   90.00
#
_symmetry.space_group_name_H-M   'P 1'
#
loop_
_entity.id
_entity.type
_entity.pdbx_description
1 polymer ?
#
loop_
_entity_poly.entity_id
_entity_poly.type
_entity_poly.pdbx_seq_one_letter_code
_entity_poly.pdbx_strand_id
1 'polypeptide(L)'
;MLQIFIITFPFFALVLCGYLAARRRMLPLEAIPGLNGFVLFFALPCMLYRFGASTPIAQLLDVGVFATWLLCALVTVGFTVAVSLNSRIGWNDAAFGALVAAFPNSGFMGVPLLVALLGTQAAGPAILTMVVDMIVTTSLCIALSRLDGADTHGAAKALKNALKGVLTNPMPWSILLGALVSVLGWTPPKPVAQTIGLLADAASPVALFTIGAVLARSQMLAAAGHAKAPLLRDYVPVALFKLFLHPLLVLLVGVGLISAGVALSRFALTVMVLTAALPSASNVSLLAERFGADNGRIARIILVSTSAAFVTFSLAVSLML
;
A
#
# COMPACT_ATOMS: atom_id res chain seq x y z
N MET A 1 0.94 25.08 2.50
CA MET A 1 1.68 24.53 3.67
C MET A 1 0.76 24.22 4.85
N LEU A 2 0.18 25.22 5.53
CA LEU A 2 -0.56 25.01 6.78
C LEU A 2 -1.82 24.12 6.61
N GLN A 3 -2.61 24.32 5.55
CA GLN A 3 -3.79 23.49 5.27
C GLN A 3 -3.47 22.02 4.98
N ILE A 4 -2.36 21.76 4.26
CA ILE A 4 -1.89 20.39 3.99
C ILE A 4 -1.55 19.70 5.31
N PHE A 5 -0.84 20.42 6.19
CA PHE A 5 -0.49 19.93 7.52
C PHE A 5 -1.74 19.62 8.36
N ILE A 6 -2.76 20.47 8.30
CA ILE A 6 -4.03 20.25 9.02
C ILE A 6 -4.75 19.00 8.52
N ILE A 7 -4.72 18.72 7.21
CA ILE A 7 -5.37 17.54 6.61
C ILE A 7 -4.57 16.26 6.87
N THR A 8 -3.24 16.32 6.83
CA THR A 8 -2.39 15.14 7.08
C THR A 8 -2.25 14.82 8.57
N PHE A 9 -2.27 15.83 9.45
CA PHE A 9 -2.03 15.68 10.90
C PHE A 9 -2.85 14.56 11.57
N PRO A 10 -4.18 14.42 11.35
CA PRO A 10 -4.96 13.35 11.98
C PRO A 10 -4.45 11.95 11.67
N PHE A 11 -4.01 11.70 10.43
CA PHE A 11 -3.49 10.41 9.99
C PHE A 11 -2.22 10.05 10.76
N PHE A 12 -1.28 10.98 10.87
CA PHE A 12 -0.03 10.77 11.59
C PHE A 12 -0.20 10.78 13.12
N ALA A 13 -1.14 11.58 13.64
CA ALA A 13 -1.50 11.57 15.05
C ALA A 13 -2.05 10.18 15.47
N LEU A 14 -2.87 9.54 14.63
CA LEU A 14 -3.36 8.19 14.89
C LEU A 14 -2.23 7.15 14.94
N VAL A 15 -1.26 7.25 14.02
CA VAL A 15 -0.04 6.41 14.06
C VAL A 15 0.74 6.64 15.36
N LEU A 16 0.93 7.90 15.76
CA LEU A 16 1.62 8.24 17.01
C LEU A 16 0.87 7.71 18.25
N CYS A 17 -0.46 7.84 18.28
CA CYS A 17 -1.29 7.30 19.35
C CYS A 17 -1.13 5.78 19.48
N GLY A 18 -1.16 5.06 18.36
CA GLY A 18 -0.94 3.61 18.34
C GLY A 18 0.46 3.22 18.83
N TYR A 19 1.47 3.98 18.42
CA TYR A 19 2.85 3.80 18.86
C TYR A 19 3.01 3.99 20.38
N LEU A 20 2.46 5.08 20.91
CA LEU A 20 2.51 5.37 22.35
C LEU A 20 1.71 4.36 23.16
N ALA A 21 0.54 3.92 22.68
CA ALA A 21 -0.30 2.94 23.36
C ALA A 21 0.42 1.59 23.53
N ALA A 22 1.08 1.10 22.48
CA ALA A 22 1.87 -0.13 22.55
C ALA A 22 3.14 0.04 23.41
N ARG A 23 3.86 1.17 23.27
CA ARG A 23 5.09 1.43 24.03
C ARG A 23 4.83 1.57 25.53
N ARG A 24 3.71 2.19 25.92
CA ARG A 24 3.26 2.32 27.32
C ARG A 24 2.60 1.05 27.85
N ARG A 25 2.54 -0.04 27.07
CA ARG A 25 1.86 -1.30 27.40
C ARG A 25 0.35 -1.12 27.70
N MET A 26 -0.26 -0.03 27.24
CA MET A 26 -1.71 0.15 27.30
C MET A 26 -2.43 -0.79 26.34
N LEU A 27 -1.76 -1.11 25.21
CA LEU A 27 -2.18 -2.14 24.28
C LEU A 27 -1.26 -3.36 24.44
N PRO A 28 -1.79 -4.55 24.82
CA PRO A 28 -1.01 -5.79 24.82
C PRO A 28 -0.47 -6.10 23.42
N LEU A 29 0.78 -6.56 23.34
CA LEU A 29 1.42 -6.88 22.05
C LEU A 29 0.68 -8.01 21.30
N GLU A 30 -0.03 -8.85 22.05
CA GLU A 30 -0.88 -9.95 21.58
C GLU A 30 -2.19 -9.46 20.95
N ALA A 31 -2.65 -8.25 21.29
CA ALA A 31 -3.85 -7.66 20.69
C ALA A 31 -3.60 -7.11 19.28
N ILE A 32 -2.34 -6.80 18.94
CA ILE A 32 -1.95 -6.20 17.66
C ILE A 32 -2.36 -7.08 16.46
N PRO A 33 -2.08 -8.40 16.43
CA PRO A 33 -2.60 -9.29 15.40
C PRO A 33 -4.13 -9.29 15.29
N GLY A 34 -4.85 -9.20 16.42
CA GLY A 34 -6.31 -9.15 16.45
C GLY A 34 -6.87 -7.89 15.79
N LEU A 35 -6.28 -6.73 16.10
CA LEU A 35 -6.64 -5.46 15.43
C LEU A 35 -6.37 -5.52 13.93
N ASN A 36 -5.23 -6.09 13.53
CA ASN A 36 -4.89 -6.26 12.12
C ASN A 36 -5.91 -7.19 11.42
N GLY A 37 -6.32 -8.29 12.08
CA GLY A 37 -7.38 -9.17 11.59
C GLY A 37 -8.71 -8.44 11.39
N PHE A 38 -9.14 -7.64 12.37
CA PHE A 38 -10.35 -6.82 12.25
C PHE A 38 -10.29 -5.90 11.03
N VAL A 39 -9.17 -5.19 10.87
CA VAL A 39 -8.95 -4.28 9.74
C VAL A 39 -9.00 -5.03 8.41
N LEU A 40 -8.30 -6.15 8.29
CA LEU A 40 -8.17 -6.90 7.03
C LEU A 40 -9.44 -7.64 6.60
N PHE A 41 -10.21 -8.17 7.56
CA PHE A 41 -11.36 -9.04 7.25
C PHE A 41 -12.71 -8.34 7.35
N PHE A 42 -12.82 -7.22 8.07
CA PHE A 42 -14.10 -6.53 8.27
C PHE A 42 -14.05 -5.11 7.72
N ALA A 43 -13.15 -4.27 8.25
CA ALA A 43 -13.17 -2.85 7.96
C ALA A 43 -12.73 -2.53 6.52
N LEU A 44 -11.63 -3.12 6.08
CA LEU A 44 -11.06 -2.89 4.74
C LEU A 44 -11.97 -3.39 3.62
N PRO A 45 -12.55 -4.61 3.66
CA PRO A 45 -13.56 -5.03 2.70
C PRO A 45 -14.73 -4.06 2.56
N CYS A 46 -15.29 -3.60 3.68
CA CYS A 46 -16.38 -2.62 3.67
C CYS A 46 -15.95 -1.27 3.07
N MET A 47 -14.74 -0.80 3.38
CA MET A 47 -14.19 0.43 2.83
C MET A 47 -13.99 0.34 1.30
N LEU A 48 -13.40 -0.77 0.84
CA LEU A 48 -13.17 -1.05 -0.58
C LEU A 48 -14.49 -1.20 -1.36
N TYR A 49 -15.49 -1.87 -0.77
CA TYR A 49 -16.83 -1.95 -1.34
C TYR A 49 -17.46 -0.56 -1.47
N ARG A 50 -17.40 0.27 -0.42
CA ARG A 50 -17.94 1.63 -0.45
C ARG A 50 -17.27 2.47 -1.54
N PHE A 51 -15.96 2.36 -1.67
CA PHE A 51 -15.21 3.05 -2.72
C PHE A 51 -15.58 2.55 -4.12
N GLY A 52 -15.67 1.24 -4.34
CA GLY A 52 -16.15 0.68 -5.60
C GLY A 52 -17.58 1.12 -5.96
N ALA A 53 -18.47 1.18 -4.96
CA ALA A 53 -19.86 1.58 -5.16
C ALA A 53 -20.03 3.09 -5.47
N SER A 54 -19.13 3.92 -4.95
CA SER A 54 -19.22 5.39 -5.08
C SER A 54 -18.43 5.95 -6.26
N THR A 55 -17.60 5.13 -6.92
CA THR A 55 -16.68 5.59 -7.97
C THR A 55 -17.23 5.24 -9.36
N PRO A 56 -17.29 6.20 -10.30
CA PRO A 56 -17.69 5.91 -11.68
C PRO A 56 -16.74 4.91 -12.34
N ILE A 57 -17.29 3.88 -12.99
CA ILE A 57 -16.51 2.82 -13.64
C ILE A 57 -15.58 3.34 -14.74
N ALA A 58 -15.95 4.43 -15.41
CA ALA A 58 -15.07 5.07 -16.39
C ALA A 58 -13.71 5.48 -15.77
N GLN A 59 -13.69 5.87 -14.49
CA GLN A 59 -12.44 6.19 -13.78
C GLN A 59 -11.68 4.93 -13.32
N LEU A 60 -12.38 3.82 -13.12
CA LEU A 60 -11.78 2.52 -12.77
C LEU A 60 -11.22 1.79 -14.01
N LEU A 61 -11.62 2.20 -15.22
CA LEU A 61 -11.18 1.63 -16.49
C LEU A 61 -10.26 2.57 -17.29
N ASP A 62 -9.66 3.56 -16.64
CA ASP A 62 -8.71 4.46 -17.29
C ASP A 62 -7.44 3.70 -17.68
N VAL A 63 -7.37 3.32 -18.96
CA VAL A 63 -6.25 2.54 -19.53
C VAL A 63 -4.94 3.32 -19.43
N GLY A 64 -4.98 4.65 -19.52
CA GLY A 64 -3.81 5.51 -19.39
C GLY A 64 -3.21 5.42 -17.99
N VAL A 65 -4.06 5.52 -16.95
CA VAL A 65 -3.64 5.34 -15.56
C VAL A 65 -3.12 3.92 -15.31
N PHE A 66 -3.85 2.90 -15.77
CA PHE A 66 -3.47 1.50 -15.59
C PHE A 66 -2.09 1.20 -16.21
N ALA A 67 -1.90 1.54 -17.50
CA ALA A 67 -0.67 1.24 -18.23
C ALA A 67 0.52 2.02 -17.67
N THR A 68 0.32 3.30 -17.36
CA THR A 68 1.37 4.16 -16.78
C THR A 68 1.79 3.62 -15.41
N TRP A 69 0.83 3.30 -14.53
CA TRP A 69 1.15 2.75 -13.21
C TRP A 69 1.83 1.39 -13.31
N LEU A 70 1.33 0.50 -14.16
CA LEU A 70 1.90 -0.81 -14.37
C LEU A 70 3.36 -0.72 -14.83
N LEU A 71 3.66 0.16 -15.78
CA LEU A 71 5.03 0.40 -16.24
C LEU A 71 5.91 0.89 -15.09
N CYS A 72 5.44 1.87 -14.32
CA CYS A 72 6.18 2.41 -13.16
C CYS A 72 6.43 1.33 -12.10
N ALA A 73 5.43 0.50 -11.81
CA ALA A 73 5.54 -0.60 -10.87
C ALA A 73 6.56 -1.65 -11.34
N LEU A 74 6.53 -2.04 -12.62
CA LEU A 74 7.48 -2.99 -13.20
C LEU A 74 8.92 -2.48 -13.14
N VAL A 75 9.14 -1.20 -13.51
CA VAL A 75 10.48 -0.59 -13.43
C VAL A 75 10.97 -0.53 -11.98
N THR A 76 10.08 -0.15 -11.05
CA THR A 76 10.42 -0.08 -9.61
C THR A 76 10.77 -1.46 -9.05
N VAL A 77 10.00 -2.48 -9.41
CA VAL A 77 10.27 -3.86 -8.99
C VAL A 77 11.58 -4.35 -9.59
N GLY A 78 11.78 -4.21 -10.90
CA GLY A 78 13.00 -4.64 -11.58
C GLY A 78 14.25 -3.96 -11.05
N PHE A 79 14.21 -2.64 -10.86
CA PHE A 79 15.31 -1.87 -10.29
C PHE A 79 15.61 -2.29 -8.85
N THR A 80 14.57 -2.42 -8.01
CA THR A 80 14.76 -2.75 -6.59
C THR A 80 15.31 -4.17 -6.42
N VAL A 81 14.85 -5.12 -7.23
CA VAL A 81 15.42 -6.49 -7.26
C VAL A 81 16.87 -6.43 -7.72
N ALA A 82 17.19 -5.75 -8.82
CA ALA A 82 18.55 -5.67 -9.36
C ALA A 82 19.55 -5.07 -8.37
N VAL A 83 19.15 -4.05 -7.59
CA VAL A 83 20.00 -3.39 -6.59
C VAL A 83 20.06 -4.17 -5.27
N SER A 84 18.97 -4.86 -4.90
CA SER A 84 18.91 -5.61 -3.63
C SER A 84 19.54 -6.99 -3.71
N LEU A 85 19.63 -7.59 -4.90
CA LEU A 85 20.18 -8.93 -5.08
C LEU A 85 21.69 -8.91 -4.87
N ASN A 86 22.17 -9.66 -3.87
CA ASN A 86 23.59 -9.82 -3.60
C ASN A 86 23.82 -11.16 -2.90
N SER A 87 25.07 -11.57 -2.75
CA SER A 87 25.53 -12.76 -2.01
C SER A 87 24.98 -12.92 -0.58
N ARG A 88 24.35 -11.88 0.00
CA ARG A 88 23.70 -11.89 1.32
C ARG A 88 22.17 -11.87 1.28
N ILE A 89 21.55 -11.50 0.16
CA ILE A 89 20.12 -11.25 0.03
C ILE A 89 19.62 -12.11 -1.15
N GLY A 90 18.93 -13.19 -0.83
CA GLY A 90 18.32 -14.09 -1.82
C GLY A 90 17.11 -13.47 -2.52
N TRP A 91 16.57 -14.17 -3.50
CA TRP A 91 15.43 -13.71 -4.30
C TRP A 91 14.17 -13.46 -3.46
N ASN A 92 13.97 -14.22 -2.37
CA ASN A 92 12.84 -14.02 -1.46
C ASN A 92 12.87 -12.61 -0.82
N ASP A 93 13.99 -12.25 -0.19
CA ASP A 93 14.14 -10.95 0.47
C ASP A 93 14.23 -9.78 -0.50
N ALA A 94 14.82 -9.99 -1.69
CA ALA A 94 14.85 -8.98 -2.74
C ALA A 94 13.46 -8.71 -3.31
N ALA A 95 12.65 -9.75 -3.55
CA ALA A 95 11.30 -9.63 -4.10
C ALA A 95 10.34 -8.96 -3.11
N PHE A 96 10.41 -9.31 -1.82
CA PHE A 96 9.61 -8.61 -0.81
C PHE A 96 10.11 -7.18 -0.55
N GLY A 97 11.41 -6.93 -0.60
CA GLY A 97 11.96 -5.57 -0.58
C GLY A 97 11.44 -4.71 -1.74
N ALA A 98 11.39 -5.30 -2.94
CA ALA A 98 10.80 -4.68 -4.12
C ALA A 98 9.28 -4.46 -3.97
N LEU A 99 8.56 -5.39 -3.36
CA LEU A 99 7.14 -5.23 -3.08
C LEU A 99 6.88 -4.06 -2.12
N VAL A 100 7.68 -3.92 -1.06
CA VAL A 100 7.59 -2.77 -0.13
C VAL A 100 7.92 -1.45 -0.84
N ALA A 101 8.85 -1.46 -1.79
CA ALA A 101 9.24 -0.28 -2.57
C ALA A 101 8.23 0.08 -3.67
N ALA A 102 7.54 -0.90 -4.26
CA ALA A 102 6.55 -0.64 -5.29
C ALA A 102 5.18 -0.32 -4.68
N PHE A 103 4.76 -1.03 -3.63
CA PHE A 103 3.39 -0.96 -3.10
C PHE A 103 3.23 0.14 -2.03
N PRO A 104 2.58 1.28 -2.35
CA PRO A 104 2.27 2.31 -1.37
C PRO A 104 1.09 1.90 -0.49
N ASN A 105 0.94 2.53 0.68
CA ASN A 105 -0.21 2.38 1.57
C ASN A 105 -1.43 3.15 1.02
N SER A 106 -1.78 2.84 -0.22
CA SER A 106 -2.86 3.49 -0.95
C SER A 106 -4.22 3.17 -0.35
N GLY A 107 -4.39 1.97 0.20
CA GLY A 107 -5.67 1.53 0.79
C GLY A 107 -6.05 2.29 2.06
N PHE A 108 -5.23 2.25 3.10
CA PHE A 108 -5.61 2.81 4.41
C PHE A 108 -5.38 4.30 4.53
N MET A 109 -4.35 4.82 3.85
CA MET A 109 -3.97 6.22 3.93
C MET A 109 -4.26 6.94 2.62
N GLY A 110 -3.90 6.35 1.47
CA GLY A 110 -3.96 7.03 0.19
C GLY A 110 -5.34 7.48 -0.24
N VAL A 111 -6.30 6.57 -0.42
CA VAL A 111 -7.64 6.93 -0.93
C VAL A 111 -8.32 7.98 -0.03
N PRO A 112 -8.42 7.79 1.31
CA PRO A 112 -9.04 8.81 2.16
C PRO A 112 -8.31 10.16 2.14
N LEU A 113 -6.97 10.15 2.15
CA LEU A 113 -6.17 11.37 2.19
C LEU A 113 -6.24 12.14 0.86
N LEU A 114 -6.17 11.44 -0.27
CA LEU A 114 -6.27 12.05 -1.59
C LEU A 114 -7.68 12.56 -1.85
N VAL A 115 -8.71 11.87 -1.37
CA VAL A 115 -10.09 12.39 -1.42
C VAL A 115 -10.26 13.63 -0.55
N ALA A 116 -9.64 13.68 0.63
CA ALA A 116 -9.67 14.86 1.49
C ALA A 116 -8.91 16.06 0.89
N LEU A 117 -7.84 15.83 0.13
CA LEU A 117 -7.02 16.88 -0.47
C LEU A 117 -7.52 17.35 -1.84
N LEU A 118 -7.96 16.44 -2.70
CA LEU A 118 -8.26 16.67 -4.12
C LEU A 118 -9.75 16.48 -4.46
N GLY A 119 -10.56 16.07 -3.48
CA GLY A 119 -11.98 15.76 -3.67
C GLY A 119 -12.25 14.32 -4.13
N THR A 120 -13.53 13.98 -4.24
CA THR A 120 -13.99 12.61 -4.55
C THR A 120 -13.51 12.07 -5.90
N GLN A 121 -13.16 12.95 -6.84
CA GLN A 121 -12.63 12.57 -8.16
C GLN A 121 -11.25 11.87 -8.07
N ALA A 122 -10.50 12.07 -6.98
CA ALA A 122 -9.23 11.38 -6.78
C ALA A 122 -9.39 9.90 -6.39
N ALA A 123 -10.58 9.48 -5.96
CA ALA A 123 -10.83 8.10 -5.56
C ALA A 123 -10.57 7.12 -6.72
N GLY A 124 -11.05 7.42 -7.93
CA GLY A 124 -10.91 6.53 -9.09
C GLY A 124 -9.47 6.16 -9.42
N PRO A 125 -8.58 7.12 -9.75
CA PRO A 125 -7.19 6.82 -10.03
C PRO A 125 -6.45 6.18 -8.84
N ALA A 126 -6.75 6.58 -7.60
CA ALA A 126 -6.14 5.99 -6.40
C ALA A 126 -6.57 4.52 -6.17
N ILE A 127 -7.84 4.19 -6.41
CA ILE A 127 -8.34 2.80 -6.33
C ILE A 127 -7.74 1.96 -7.45
N LEU A 128 -7.65 2.49 -8.67
CA LEU A 128 -7.10 1.78 -9.81
C LEU A 128 -5.64 1.40 -9.59
N THR A 129 -4.80 2.35 -9.16
CA THR A 129 -3.39 2.09 -8.81
C THR A 129 -3.26 1.04 -7.70
N MET A 130 -4.11 1.12 -6.66
CA MET A 130 -4.17 0.12 -5.59
C MET A 130 -4.56 -1.28 -6.09
N VAL A 131 -5.53 -1.40 -7.02
CA VAL A 131 -5.92 -2.68 -7.63
C VAL A 131 -4.76 -3.27 -8.42
N VAL A 132 -4.06 -2.45 -9.22
CA VAL A 132 -2.87 -2.87 -9.96
C VAL A 132 -1.82 -3.41 -9.02
N ASP A 133 -1.53 -2.72 -7.91
CA ASP A 133 -0.50 -3.18 -6.99
C ASP A 133 -0.90 -4.46 -6.23
N MET A 134 -2.16 -4.53 -5.80
CA MET A 134 -2.66 -5.65 -5.03
C MET A 134 -2.77 -6.93 -5.86
N ILE A 135 -3.10 -6.82 -7.15
CA ILE A 135 -3.22 -7.97 -8.05
C ILE A 135 -1.90 -8.23 -8.76
N VAL A 136 -1.38 -7.26 -9.50
CA VAL A 136 -0.25 -7.46 -10.41
C VAL A 136 1.07 -7.42 -9.66
N THR A 137 1.38 -6.31 -8.97
CA THR A 137 2.67 -6.11 -8.29
C THR A 137 2.90 -7.16 -7.21
N THR A 138 1.88 -7.45 -6.41
CA THR A 138 1.95 -8.48 -5.35
C THR A 138 2.15 -9.88 -5.94
N SER A 139 1.39 -10.25 -6.98
CA SER A 139 1.55 -11.56 -7.64
C SER A 139 2.93 -11.73 -8.26
N LEU A 140 3.44 -10.68 -8.91
CA LEU A 140 4.77 -10.65 -9.51
C LEU A 140 5.84 -10.86 -8.45
N CYS A 141 5.80 -10.12 -7.34
CA CYS A 141 6.79 -10.24 -6.27
C CYS A 141 6.72 -11.62 -5.58
N ILE A 142 5.52 -12.17 -5.38
CA ILE A 142 5.38 -13.55 -4.88
C ILE A 142 5.99 -14.55 -5.87
N ALA A 143 5.79 -14.38 -7.17
CA ALA A 143 6.40 -15.25 -8.16
C ALA A 143 7.95 -15.14 -8.14
N LEU A 144 8.48 -13.92 -8.08
CA LEU A 144 9.93 -13.68 -7.97
C LEU A 144 10.51 -14.29 -6.69
N SER A 145 9.79 -14.22 -5.57
CA SER A 145 10.24 -14.79 -4.29
C SER A 145 10.44 -16.31 -4.30
N ARG A 146 9.84 -17.00 -5.29
CA ARG A 146 9.89 -18.47 -5.45
C ARG A 146 10.91 -18.93 -6.50
N LEU A 147 11.66 -18.00 -7.12
CA LEU A 147 12.65 -18.34 -8.15
C LEU A 147 13.84 -19.12 -7.58
N ASP A 148 14.25 -18.88 -6.34
CA ASP A 148 15.36 -19.60 -5.68
C ASP A 148 15.08 -21.09 -5.42
N GLY A 149 13.83 -21.55 -5.56
CA GLY A 149 13.43 -22.94 -5.31
C GLY A 149 12.79 -23.64 -6.51
N ALA A 150 12.93 -23.09 -7.72
CA ALA A 150 12.20 -23.57 -8.88
C ALA A 150 13.05 -24.49 -9.79
N ASP A 151 12.81 -25.79 -9.67
CA ASP A 151 12.74 -26.65 -10.86
C ASP A 151 11.78 -26.02 -11.90
N THR A 152 11.98 -26.36 -13.17
CA THR A 152 11.33 -25.80 -14.39
C THR A 152 9.79 -25.70 -14.39
N HIS A 153 9.09 -26.20 -13.37
CA HIS A 153 7.64 -26.09 -13.15
C HIS A 153 7.21 -24.97 -12.15
N GLY A 154 8.16 -24.23 -11.57
CA GLY A 154 7.91 -23.24 -10.51
C GLY A 154 7.10 -22.01 -10.93
N ALA A 155 7.30 -21.49 -12.15
CA ALA A 155 6.64 -20.27 -12.62
C ALA A 155 5.12 -20.45 -12.81
N ALA A 156 4.69 -21.57 -13.43
CA ALA A 156 3.27 -21.89 -13.61
C ALA A 156 2.57 -22.18 -12.27
N LYS A 157 3.27 -22.83 -11.33
CA LYS A 157 2.76 -23.09 -9.98
C LYS A 157 2.68 -21.82 -9.14
N ALA A 158 3.63 -20.91 -9.29
CA ALA A 158 3.61 -19.59 -8.66
C ALA A 158 2.47 -18.72 -9.19
N LEU A 159 2.26 -18.69 -10.51
CA LEU A 159 1.13 -17.99 -11.12
C LEU A 159 -0.22 -18.58 -10.67
N LYS A 160 -0.33 -19.92 -10.62
CA LYS A 160 -1.53 -20.61 -10.10
C LYS A 160 -1.78 -20.29 -8.62
N ASN A 161 -0.73 -20.25 -7.80
CA ASN A 161 -0.85 -19.89 -6.38
C ASN A 161 -1.18 -18.41 -6.19
N ALA A 162 -0.66 -17.53 -7.04
CA ALA A 162 -0.99 -16.11 -7.04
C ALA A 162 -2.45 -15.87 -7.44
N LEU A 163 -2.92 -16.51 -8.53
CA LEU A 163 -4.33 -16.49 -8.94
C LEU A 163 -5.25 -17.09 -7.87
N LYS A 164 -4.85 -18.20 -7.25
CA LYS A 164 -5.57 -18.77 -6.10
C LYS A 164 -5.58 -17.81 -4.91
N GLY A 165 -4.47 -17.10 -4.68
CA GLY A 165 -4.35 -16.04 -3.68
C GLY A 165 -5.32 -14.90 -3.95
N VAL A 166 -5.42 -14.41 -5.19
CA VAL A 166 -6.38 -13.37 -5.61
C VAL A 166 -7.82 -13.85 -5.42
N LEU A 167 -8.13 -15.09 -5.82
CA LEU A 167 -9.45 -15.69 -5.65
C LEU A 167 -9.85 -15.88 -4.19
N THR A 168 -8.89 -16.13 -3.29
CA THR A 168 -9.13 -16.26 -1.85
C THR A 168 -8.99 -14.95 -1.08
N ASN A 169 -8.48 -13.89 -1.72
CA ASN A 169 -8.30 -12.59 -1.08
C ASN A 169 -9.63 -11.82 -1.12
N PRO A 170 -10.20 -11.43 0.03
CA PRO A 170 -11.49 -10.73 0.07
C PRO A 170 -11.41 -9.31 -0.53
N MET A 171 -10.22 -8.72 -0.67
CA MET A 171 -10.06 -7.32 -1.07
C MET A 171 -10.44 -7.03 -2.53
N PRO A 172 -9.93 -7.75 -3.56
CA PRO A 172 -10.38 -7.54 -4.95
C PRO A 172 -11.88 -7.76 -5.13
N TRP A 173 -12.44 -8.80 -4.49
CA TRP A 173 -13.86 -9.10 -4.54
C TRP A 173 -14.72 -7.99 -3.98
N SER A 174 -14.28 -7.34 -2.90
CA SER A 174 -15.02 -6.22 -2.31
C SER A 174 -15.14 -5.03 -3.27
N ILE A 175 -14.07 -4.71 -4.00
CA ILE A 175 -14.06 -3.64 -5.01
C ILE A 175 -14.95 -4.03 -6.19
N LEU A 176 -14.85 -5.26 -6.68
CA LEU A 176 -15.67 -5.76 -7.79
C LEU A 176 -17.15 -5.76 -7.44
N LEU A 177 -17.53 -6.22 -6.24
CA LEU A 177 -18.90 -6.17 -5.75
C LEU A 177 -19.40 -4.73 -5.62
N GLY A 178 -18.58 -3.82 -5.10
CA GLY A 178 -18.90 -2.40 -5.06
C GLY A 178 -19.15 -1.83 -6.46
N ALA A 179 -18.25 -2.10 -7.40
CA ALA A 179 -18.39 -1.65 -8.79
C ALA A 179 -19.63 -2.24 -9.47
N LEU A 180 -19.93 -3.53 -9.28
CA LEU A 180 -21.14 -4.17 -9.80
C LEU A 180 -22.42 -3.52 -9.26
N VAL A 181 -22.45 -3.24 -7.96
CA VAL A 181 -23.57 -2.54 -7.31
C VAL A 181 -23.74 -1.13 -7.90
N SER A 182 -22.64 -0.44 -8.21
CA SER A 182 -22.65 0.84 -8.92
C SER A 182 -23.24 0.74 -10.34
N VAL A 183 -22.88 -0.28 -11.14
CA VAL A 183 -23.47 -0.52 -12.48
C VAL A 183 -24.97 -0.75 -12.39
N LEU A 184 -25.37 -1.62 -11.46
CA LEU A 184 -26.75 -2.05 -11.33
C LEU A 184 -27.65 -0.92 -10.77
N GLY A 185 -27.06 0.20 -10.33
CA GLY A 185 -27.78 1.27 -9.64
C GLY A 185 -28.46 0.78 -8.35
N TRP A 186 -28.04 -0.38 -7.84
CA TRP A 186 -28.69 -1.04 -6.72
C TRP A 186 -28.12 -0.44 -5.44
N THR A 187 -28.99 0.06 -4.56
CA THR A 187 -28.56 0.49 -3.22
C THR A 187 -28.96 -0.58 -2.21
N PRO A 188 -28.01 -1.11 -1.39
CA PRO A 188 -28.38 -2.00 -0.31
C PRO A 188 -29.37 -1.31 0.66
N PRO A 189 -30.23 -2.06 1.37
CA PRO A 189 -31.17 -1.50 2.34
C PRO A 189 -30.43 -0.61 3.35
N LYS A 190 -31.06 0.50 3.76
CA LYS A 190 -30.45 1.52 4.65
C LYS A 190 -29.67 0.95 5.85
N PRO A 191 -30.19 -0.05 6.62
CA PRO A 191 -29.45 -0.60 7.76
C PRO A 191 -28.14 -1.30 7.36
N VAL A 192 -28.14 -1.99 6.21
CA VAL A 192 -26.97 -2.69 5.68
C VAL A 192 -25.94 -1.67 5.19
N ALA A 193 -26.38 -0.66 4.43
CA ALA A 193 -25.52 0.42 3.96
C ALA A 193 -24.85 1.17 5.13
N GLN A 194 -25.60 1.46 6.19
CA GLN A 194 -25.08 2.09 7.41
C GLN A 194 -24.06 1.21 8.13
N THR A 195 -24.34 -0.09 8.26
CA THR A 195 -23.40 -1.05 8.88
C THR A 195 -22.08 -1.11 8.12
N ILE A 196 -22.15 -1.19 6.78
CA ILE A 196 -20.97 -1.14 5.91
C ILE A 196 -20.24 0.19 6.08
N GLY A 197 -20.97 1.31 6.17
CA GLY A 197 -20.43 2.64 6.41
C GLY A 197 -19.63 2.72 7.71
N LEU A 198 -20.20 2.26 8.82
CA LEU A 198 -19.54 2.25 10.13
C LEU A 198 -18.24 1.44 10.13
N LEU A 199 -18.25 0.26 9.48
CA LEU A 199 -17.05 -0.56 9.33
C LEU A 199 -16.01 0.10 8.42
N ALA A 200 -16.45 0.71 7.31
CA ALA A 200 -15.58 1.43 6.38
C ALA A 200 -14.90 2.64 7.04
N ASP A 201 -15.63 3.40 7.85
CA ASP A 201 -15.10 4.57 8.56
C ASP A 201 -14.11 4.19 9.66
N ALA A 202 -14.27 3.00 10.26
CA ALA A 202 -13.29 2.46 11.20
C ALA A 202 -12.00 1.97 10.53
N ALA A 203 -12.01 1.66 9.23
CA ALA A 203 -10.88 1.02 8.55
C ALA A 203 -9.60 1.85 8.60
N SER A 204 -9.67 3.12 8.21
CA SER A 204 -8.47 3.97 8.15
C SER A 204 -7.92 4.30 9.54
N PRO A 205 -8.74 4.73 10.53
CA PRO A 205 -8.23 5.03 11.87
C PRO A 205 -7.64 3.83 12.60
N VAL A 206 -8.33 2.67 12.56
CA VAL A 206 -7.85 1.46 13.24
C VAL A 206 -6.60 0.93 12.53
N ALA A 207 -6.52 0.99 11.21
CA ALA A 207 -5.31 0.60 10.48
C ALA A 207 -4.11 1.45 10.87
N LEU A 208 -4.23 2.78 10.82
CA LEU A 208 -3.15 3.71 11.16
C LEU A 208 -2.69 3.55 12.62
N PHE A 209 -3.64 3.41 13.54
CA PHE A 209 -3.33 3.10 14.94
C PHE A 209 -2.59 1.76 15.07
N THR A 210 -3.07 0.71 14.39
CA THR A 210 -2.44 -0.61 14.42
C THR A 210 -1.03 -0.58 13.84
N ILE A 211 -0.79 0.20 12.78
CA ILE A 211 0.54 0.39 12.19
C ILE A 211 1.50 1.00 13.22
N GLY A 212 1.06 2.04 13.94
CA GLY A 212 1.83 2.62 15.04
C GLY A 212 2.16 1.59 16.14
N ALA A 213 1.19 0.75 16.49
CA ALA A 213 1.38 -0.29 17.50
C ALA A 213 2.35 -1.40 17.05
N VAL A 214 2.21 -1.89 15.80
CA VAL A 214 3.14 -2.85 15.17
C VAL A 214 4.56 -2.30 15.19
N LEU A 215 4.69 -1.01 14.88
CA LEU A 215 5.97 -0.33 14.91
C LEU A 215 6.59 -0.36 16.31
N ALA A 216 5.87 0.07 17.34
CA ALA A 216 6.36 0.04 18.72
C ALA A 216 6.75 -1.38 19.15
N ARG A 217 5.91 -2.37 18.83
CA ARG A 217 6.20 -3.79 19.08
C ARG A 217 7.54 -4.22 18.46
N SER A 218 7.76 -3.88 17.20
CA SER A 218 8.99 -4.27 16.48
C SER A 218 10.25 -3.68 17.13
N GLN A 219 10.20 -2.42 17.60
CA GLN A 219 11.31 -1.77 18.30
C GLN A 219 11.56 -2.39 19.68
N MET A 220 10.49 -2.72 20.42
CA MET A 220 10.61 -3.35 21.74
C MET A 220 11.21 -4.75 21.64
N LEU A 221 10.81 -5.56 20.65
CA LEU A 221 11.38 -6.89 20.40
C LEU A 221 12.85 -6.82 19.98
N ALA A 222 13.21 -5.84 19.14
CA ALA A 222 14.61 -5.62 18.76
C ALA A 222 15.47 -5.18 19.96
N ALA A 223 14.97 -4.28 20.81
CA ALA A 223 15.65 -3.83 22.02
C ALA A 223 15.84 -4.94 23.06
N ALA A 224 14.93 -5.92 23.10
CA ALA A 224 15.01 -7.10 23.97
C ALA A 224 16.00 -8.17 23.46
N GLY A 225 16.74 -7.93 22.37
CA GLY A 225 17.72 -8.88 21.82
C GLY A 225 17.10 -10.07 21.08
N HIS A 226 15.78 -10.07 20.85
CA HIS A 226 15.06 -11.18 20.21
C HIS A 226 15.10 -11.13 18.66
N ALA A 227 15.73 -10.10 18.09
CA ALA A 227 15.95 -9.97 16.65
C ALA A 227 17.31 -9.31 16.37
N LYS A 228 18.12 -9.91 15.48
CA LYS A 228 19.32 -9.24 14.96
C LYS A 228 18.91 -7.91 14.35
N ALA A 229 19.55 -6.82 14.72
CA ALA A 229 19.29 -5.53 14.09
C ALA A 229 19.88 -5.56 12.66
N PRO A 230 19.07 -5.59 11.58
CA PRO A 230 19.59 -5.38 10.24
C PRO A 230 20.29 -4.01 10.18
N LEU A 231 21.38 -3.95 9.42
CA LEU A 231 22.21 -2.75 9.31
C LEU A 231 21.36 -1.63 8.68
N LEU A 232 21.57 -0.39 9.12
CA LEU A 232 20.94 0.82 8.55
C LEU A 232 21.03 0.86 7.01
N ARG A 233 22.09 0.28 6.46
CA ARG A 233 22.38 0.17 5.03
C ARG A 233 21.36 -0.69 4.25
N ASP A 234 20.65 -1.60 4.90
CA ASP A 234 19.81 -2.60 4.21
C ASP A 234 18.35 -2.14 4.02
N TYR A 235 17.93 -1.08 4.73
CA TYR A 235 16.54 -0.58 4.71
C TYR A 235 16.39 0.93 4.43
N VAL A 236 17.35 1.78 4.82
CA VAL A 236 17.27 3.24 4.59
C VAL A 236 17.30 3.60 3.11
N PRO A 237 18.17 3.01 2.26
CA PRO A 237 18.16 3.29 0.83
C PRO A 237 16.82 2.92 0.18
N VAL A 238 16.24 1.78 0.55
CA VAL A 238 14.94 1.33 0.00
C VAL A 238 13.81 2.29 0.39
N ALA A 239 13.80 2.77 1.63
CA ALA A 239 12.83 3.78 2.06
C ALA A 239 13.00 5.11 1.31
N LEU A 240 14.23 5.59 1.12
CA LEU A 240 14.51 6.81 0.36
C LEU A 240 14.16 6.65 -1.12
N PHE A 241 14.46 5.49 -1.72
CA PHE A 241 14.05 5.16 -3.08
C PHE A 241 12.52 5.19 -3.22
N LYS A 242 11.78 4.63 -2.26
CA LYS A 242 10.31 4.72 -2.24
C LYS A 242 9.82 6.16 -2.16
N LEU A 243 10.38 6.94 -1.25
CA LEU A 243 9.87 8.29 -0.93
C LEU A 243 10.19 9.34 -1.99
N PHE A 244 11.31 9.18 -2.69
CA PHE A 244 11.77 10.18 -3.67
C PHE A 244 11.79 9.64 -5.10
N LEU A 245 12.36 8.46 -5.31
CA LEU A 245 12.56 7.96 -6.67
C LEU A 245 11.26 7.45 -7.30
N HIS A 246 10.41 6.76 -6.53
CA HIS A 246 9.13 6.26 -7.02
C HIS A 246 8.17 7.38 -7.48
N PRO A 247 7.88 8.43 -6.68
CA PRO A 247 7.03 9.53 -7.16
C PRO A 247 7.68 10.32 -8.30
N LEU A 248 9.01 10.49 -8.31
CA LEU A 248 9.72 11.13 -9.42
C LEU A 248 9.62 10.31 -10.70
N LEU A 249 9.74 8.99 -10.61
CA LEU A 249 9.59 8.07 -11.73
C LEU A 249 8.18 8.16 -12.31
N VAL A 250 7.16 8.12 -11.45
CA VAL A 250 5.76 8.27 -11.88
C VAL A 250 5.53 9.62 -12.57
N LEU A 251 6.11 10.70 -12.05
CA LEU A 251 6.02 12.02 -12.66
C LEU A 251 6.69 12.07 -14.04
N LEU A 252 7.94 11.60 -14.14
CA LEU A 252 8.71 11.64 -15.39
C LEU A 252 8.10 10.76 -16.48
N VAL A 253 7.73 9.53 -16.13
CA VAL A 253 7.07 8.59 -17.04
C VAL A 253 5.71 9.13 -17.45
N GLY A 254 4.92 9.66 -16.50
CA GLY A 254 3.61 10.22 -16.78
C GLY A 254 3.67 11.45 -17.70
N VAL A 255 4.59 12.39 -17.45
CA VAL A 255 4.79 13.55 -18.34
C VAL A 255 5.27 13.11 -19.72
N GLY A 256 6.19 12.13 -19.79
CA GLY A 256 6.66 11.56 -21.04
C GLY A 256 5.54 10.92 -21.86
N LEU A 257 4.67 10.12 -21.22
CA LEU A 257 3.54 9.47 -21.90
C LEU A 257 2.47 10.47 -22.34
N ILE A 258 2.20 11.51 -21.54
CA ILE A 258 1.33 12.62 -21.96
C ILE A 258 1.90 13.31 -23.20
N SER A 259 3.21 13.57 -23.23
CA SER A 259 3.87 14.17 -24.40
C SER A 259 3.87 13.25 -25.63
N ALA A 260 3.85 11.93 -25.41
CA ALA A 260 3.73 10.92 -26.46
C ALA A 260 2.28 10.68 -26.93
N GLY A 261 1.30 11.42 -26.42
CA GLY A 261 -0.10 11.37 -26.86
C GLY A 261 -0.97 10.34 -26.14
N VAL A 262 -0.51 9.75 -25.03
CA VAL A 262 -1.35 8.88 -24.21
C VAL A 262 -2.44 9.71 -23.53
N ALA A 263 -3.68 9.22 -23.56
CA ALA A 263 -4.82 9.82 -22.89
C ALA A 263 -4.69 9.66 -21.36
N LEU A 264 -3.88 10.51 -20.72
CA LEU A 264 -3.70 10.61 -19.28
C LEU A 264 -3.95 12.06 -18.86
N SER A 265 -4.96 12.28 -18.01
CA SER A 265 -5.23 13.62 -17.51
C SER A 265 -4.15 14.07 -16.52
N ARG A 266 -3.82 15.38 -16.51
CA ARG A 266 -2.87 15.96 -15.54
C ARG A 266 -3.33 15.76 -14.09
N PHE A 267 -4.65 15.76 -13.87
CA PHE A 267 -5.23 15.47 -12.57
C PHE A 267 -4.96 14.03 -12.14
N ALA A 268 -5.22 13.04 -13.02
CA ALA A 268 -4.92 11.65 -12.73
C ALA A 268 -3.42 11.43 -12.47
N LEU A 269 -2.54 12.06 -13.24
CA LEU A 269 -1.10 12.02 -12.99
C LEU A 269 -0.76 12.58 -11.59
N THR A 270 -1.37 13.69 -11.19
CA THR A 270 -1.17 14.26 -9.84
C THR A 270 -1.58 13.27 -8.75
N VAL A 271 -2.75 12.64 -8.89
CA VAL A 271 -3.22 11.59 -7.97
C VAL A 271 -2.24 10.43 -7.92
N MET A 272 -1.72 9.98 -9.07
CA MET A 272 -0.74 8.89 -9.13
C MET A 272 0.59 9.26 -8.46
N VAL A 273 1.12 10.46 -8.70
CA VAL A 273 2.37 10.93 -8.08
C VAL A 273 2.22 11.03 -6.57
N LEU A 274 1.10 11.60 -6.08
CA LEU A 274 0.85 11.66 -4.65
C LEU A 274 0.61 10.28 -4.04
N THR A 275 -0.06 9.37 -4.75
CA THR A 275 -0.19 7.97 -4.33
C THR A 275 1.17 7.29 -4.23
N ALA A 276 2.08 7.56 -5.16
CA ALA A 276 3.44 7.04 -5.17
C ALA A 276 4.31 7.59 -4.02
N ALA A 277 4.03 8.81 -3.57
CA ALA A 277 4.70 9.49 -2.45
C ALA A 277 4.22 9.01 -1.06
N LEU A 278 3.18 8.17 -1.00
CA LEU A 278 2.71 7.58 0.24
C LEU A 278 3.74 6.59 0.81
N PRO A 279 3.73 6.36 2.14
CA PRO A 279 4.57 5.34 2.76
C PRO A 279 4.21 3.94 2.28
N SER A 280 5.08 2.96 2.52
CA SER A 280 4.86 1.58 2.07
C SER A 280 3.67 0.91 2.76
N ALA A 281 2.99 0.01 2.04
CA ALA A 281 1.83 -0.71 2.56
C ALA A 281 2.19 -1.68 3.70
N SER A 282 1.42 -1.61 4.78
CA SER A 282 1.63 -2.46 5.97
C SER A 282 1.29 -3.92 5.73
N ASN A 283 0.40 -4.21 4.76
CA ASN A 283 0.05 -5.58 4.37
C ASN A 283 1.25 -6.39 3.87
N VAL A 284 2.31 -5.71 3.39
CA VAL A 284 3.51 -6.41 2.91
C VAL A 284 4.26 -7.11 4.05
N SER A 285 4.21 -6.58 5.28
CA SER A 285 4.80 -7.25 6.45
C SER A 285 4.15 -8.60 6.76
N LEU A 286 2.81 -8.66 6.67
CA LEU A 286 2.06 -9.90 6.86
C LEU A 286 2.38 -10.93 5.77
N LEU A 287 2.52 -10.48 4.52
CA LEU A 287 2.91 -11.35 3.42
C LEU A 287 4.35 -11.84 3.63
N ALA A 288 5.28 -10.97 4.00
CA ALA A 288 6.66 -11.35 4.28
C ALA A 288 6.75 -12.45 5.35
N GLU A 289 6.01 -12.29 6.44
CA GLU A 289 5.93 -13.29 7.51
C GLU A 289 5.37 -14.63 7.01
N ARG A 290 4.29 -14.61 6.22
CA ARG A 290 3.69 -15.82 5.63
C ARG A 290 4.61 -16.55 4.66
N PHE A 291 5.47 -15.83 3.95
CA PHE A 291 6.38 -16.38 2.95
C PHE A 291 7.82 -16.56 3.47
N GLY A 292 8.04 -16.34 4.77
CA GLY A 292 9.34 -16.57 5.42
C GLY A 292 10.46 -15.63 4.97
N ALA A 293 10.11 -14.44 4.48
CA ALA A 293 11.09 -13.38 4.16
C ALA A 293 11.49 -12.61 5.43
N ASP A 294 12.54 -11.79 5.36
CA ASP A 294 13.00 -10.95 6.47
C ASP A 294 11.96 -9.87 6.85
N ASN A 295 11.00 -10.27 7.68
CA ASN A 295 9.96 -9.41 8.22
C ASN A 295 10.56 -8.27 9.07
N GLY A 296 11.72 -8.50 9.69
CA GLY A 296 12.43 -7.48 10.46
C GLY A 296 12.92 -6.32 9.58
N ARG A 297 13.47 -6.64 8.40
CA ARG A 297 13.86 -5.64 7.40
C ARG A 297 12.64 -4.90 6.84
N ILE A 298 11.57 -5.62 6.48
CA ILE A 298 10.37 -5.05 5.87
C ILE A 298 9.61 -4.14 6.82
N ALA A 299 9.42 -4.56 8.07
CA ALA A 299 8.80 -3.74 9.10
C ALA A 299 9.58 -2.42 9.35
N ARG A 300 10.92 -2.46 9.27
CA ARG A 300 11.76 -1.26 9.39
C ARG A 300 11.68 -0.33 8.18
N ILE A 301 11.55 -0.86 6.96
CA ILE A 301 11.31 -0.03 5.77
C ILE A 301 9.95 0.67 5.90
N ILE A 302 8.90 -0.05 6.33
CA ILE A 302 7.57 0.53 6.56
C ILE A 302 7.62 1.60 7.66
N LEU A 303 8.34 1.34 8.75
CA LEU A 303 8.59 2.31 9.83
C LEU A 303 9.20 3.61 9.31
N VAL A 304 10.36 3.50 8.66
CA VAL A 304 11.13 4.66 8.20
C VAL A 304 10.34 5.41 7.14
N SER A 305 9.73 4.68 6.20
CA SER A 305 8.91 5.31 5.16
C SER A 305 7.71 6.05 5.75
N THR A 306 7.02 5.48 6.74
CA THR A 306 5.87 6.11 7.40
C THR A 306 6.28 7.32 8.22
N SER A 307 7.42 7.25 8.92
CA SER A 307 7.92 8.39 9.72
C SER A 307 8.38 9.54 8.83
N ALA A 308 9.13 9.23 7.76
CA ALA A 308 9.61 10.24 6.82
C ALA A 308 8.48 10.78 5.92
N ALA A 309 7.45 9.98 5.63
CA ALA A 309 6.29 10.38 4.84
C ALA A 309 5.60 11.62 5.40
N PHE A 310 5.65 11.87 6.72
CA PHE A 310 5.07 13.08 7.29
C PHE A 310 5.61 14.36 6.65
N VAL A 311 6.92 14.41 6.45
CA VAL A 311 7.61 15.56 5.88
C VAL A 311 7.61 15.47 4.36
N THR A 312 7.97 14.31 3.80
CA THR A 312 8.13 14.16 2.35
C THR A 312 6.81 14.21 1.59
N PHE A 313 5.72 13.64 2.13
CA PHE A 313 4.40 13.71 1.50
C PHE A 313 3.89 15.15 1.53
N SER A 314 4.03 15.84 2.67
CA SER A 314 3.65 17.27 2.77
C SER A 314 4.41 18.14 1.76
N LEU A 315 5.69 17.85 1.54
CA LEU A 315 6.50 18.50 0.52
C LEU A 315 6.00 18.15 -0.89
N ALA A 316 5.75 16.88 -1.18
CA ALA A 316 5.27 16.42 -2.48
C ALA A 316 3.91 17.05 -2.84
N VAL A 317 2.98 17.13 -1.89
CA VAL A 317 1.69 17.81 -2.08
C VAL A 317 1.91 19.28 -2.44
N SER A 318 2.82 19.97 -1.77
CA SER A 318 3.11 21.38 -2.08
C SER A 318 3.81 21.65 -3.40
N LEU A 319 4.51 20.65 -3.94
CA LEU A 319 5.15 20.79 -5.26
C LEU A 319 4.15 20.51 -6.38
N MET A 320 3.06 19.81 -6.09
CA MET A 320 2.05 19.38 -7.07
C MET A 320 0.78 20.23 -7.06
N LEU A 321 0.49 20.94 -5.95
CA LEU A 321 -0.63 21.87 -5.77
C LEU A 321 -0.14 23.31 -5.69
#